data_AF-A0A1Y1JWU2-F1
#
_entry.id   AF-A0A1Y1JWU2-F1
#
_cell.length_a   1.000
_cell.length_b   1.000
_cell.length_c   1.000
_cell.angle_alpha   90.00
_cell.angle_beta   90.00
_cell.angle_gamma   90.00
#
_symmetry.space_group_name_H-M   'P 1'
#
loop_
_entity.id
_entity.type
_entity.pdbx_description
1 polymer ?
#
loop_
_entity_poly.entity_id
_entity_poly.type
_entity_poly.pdbx_seq_one_letter_code
_entity_poly.pdbx_strand_id
1 'polypeptide(L)'
;MDMETRELVLVDVEHKKQYKLMLSVEDHARATQDMAFASTLLQHAVINGMHNNATEDHTDSAADVEAAVHDNPTEGYTEPTSPQSGYDTDDLCRWSFEGVTLLLNLYGEKQDVLVKGKVKQKAFWNSIAELMAKHGYTYTASQCKTKLATLKRQYKKVKDHNKVSGNDRKDWPYLEAMDEIFSSQPWLVPVSLASSSSASVNSAASSSSTSTS
;
A
#
# COMPACT_ATOMS: atom_id res chain seq x y z
N MET A 1 -29.07 21.45 21.01
CA MET A 1 -29.73 20.92 19.81
C MET A 1 -29.18 19.53 19.63
N ASP A 2 -29.95 18.53 20.06
CA ASP A 2 -29.60 17.12 19.87
C ASP A 2 -29.59 16.84 18.36
N MET A 3 -28.42 16.51 17.82
CA MET A 3 -28.31 16.08 16.43
C MET A 3 -28.91 14.68 16.34
N GLU A 4 -30.10 14.58 15.78
CA GLU A 4 -30.80 13.31 15.65
C GLU A 4 -30.04 12.41 14.68
N THR A 5 -29.69 11.20 15.13
CA THR A 5 -28.97 10.19 14.34
C THR A 5 -29.84 8.96 14.14
N ARG A 6 -29.67 8.29 13.00
CA ARG A 6 -30.36 7.06 12.62
C ARG A 6 -29.35 5.96 12.31
N GLU A 7 -29.73 4.75 12.68
CA GLU A 7 -28.95 3.56 12.42
C GLU A 7 -29.19 3.06 10.99
N LEU A 8 -28.11 2.85 10.24
CA LEU A 8 -28.12 2.20 8.92
C LEU A 8 -27.29 0.91 8.98
N VAL A 9 -27.86 -0.18 8.46
CA VAL A 9 -27.17 -1.48 8.36
C VAL A 9 -26.78 -1.73 6.90
N LEU A 10 -25.49 -1.85 6.64
CA LEU A 10 -24.94 -2.18 5.33
C LEU A 10 -24.39 -3.60 5.35
N VAL A 11 -24.83 -4.42 4.38
CA VAL A 11 -24.43 -5.82 4.28
C VAL A 11 -23.44 -5.97 3.12
N ASP A 12 -22.27 -6.50 3.45
CA ASP A 12 -21.28 -6.98 2.51
C ASP A 12 -21.57 -8.44 2.18
N VAL A 13 -22.14 -8.67 1.00
CA VAL A 13 -22.49 -10.00 0.50
C VAL A 13 -21.24 -10.81 0.14
N GLU A 14 -20.17 -10.15 -0.33
CA GLU A 14 -18.92 -10.78 -0.75
C GLU A 14 -18.17 -11.38 0.45
N HIS A 15 -18.14 -10.67 1.57
CA HIS A 15 -17.45 -11.09 2.79
C HIS A 15 -18.40 -11.64 3.86
N LYS A 16 -19.71 -11.73 3.58
CA LYS A 16 -20.77 -12.13 4.54
C LYS A 16 -20.70 -11.37 5.86
N LYS A 17 -20.50 -10.06 5.80
CA LYS A 17 -20.39 -9.17 6.97
C LYS A 17 -21.48 -8.11 6.97
N GLN A 18 -21.85 -7.65 8.15
CA GLN A 18 -22.76 -6.52 8.32
C GLN A 18 -22.10 -5.41 9.11
N TYR A 19 -22.31 -4.17 8.68
CA TYR A 19 -21.77 -2.95 9.28
C TYR A 19 -22.91 -2.06 9.71
N LYS A 20 -22.83 -1.53 10.94
CA LYS A 20 -23.86 -0.68 11.54
C LYS A 20 -23.27 0.72 11.69
N LEU A 21 -23.90 1.72 11.07
CA LEU A 21 -23.44 3.10 11.05
C LEU A 21 -24.52 4.00 11.66
N MET A 22 -24.12 4.90 12.56
CA MET A 22 -24.98 5.96 13.07
C MET A 22 -24.75 7.20 12.20
N LEU A 23 -25.76 7.58 11.43
CA LEU A 23 -25.68 8.69 10.47
C LEU A 23 -26.68 9.78 10.85
N SER A 24 -26.46 11.00 10.37
CA SER A 24 -27.48 12.05 10.44
C SER A 24 -28.75 11.60 9.69
N VAL A 25 -29.91 12.17 10.03
CA VAL A 25 -31.17 11.87 9.32
C VAL A 25 -31.03 12.14 7.81
N GLU A 26 -30.30 13.18 7.43
CA GLU A 26 -30.06 13.59 6.04
C GLU A 26 -29.18 12.58 5.29
N ASP A 27 -28.08 12.15 5.90
CA ASP A 27 -27.17 11.16 5.31
C ASP A 27 -27.80 9.77 5.26
N HIS A 28 -28.60 9.41 6.26
CA HIS A 28 -29.39 8.17 6.24
C HIS A 28 -30.37 8.18 5.06
N ALA A 29 -31.12 9.27 4.87
CA ALA A 29 -32.06 9.39 3.75
C ALA A 29 -31.32 9.30 2.40
N ARG A 30 -30.18 9.98 2.27
CA ARG A 30 -29.34 9.90 1.07
C ARG A 30 -28.85 8.48 0.82
N ALA A 31 -28.35 7.78 1.84
CA ALA A 31 -27.88 6.40 1.71
C ALA A 31 -28.97 5.40 1.30
N THR A 32 -30.23 5.66 1.62
CA THR A 32 -31.35 4.81 1.18
C THR A 32 -31.76 5.04 -0.28
N GLN A 33 -31.46 6.21 -0.84
CA GLN A 33 -31.87 6.59 -2.21
C GLN A 33 -30.73 6.51 -3.21
N ASP A 34 -29.49 6.74 -2.76
CA ASP A 34 -28.29 6.78 -3.57
C ASP A 34 -27.41 5.56 -3.27
N MET A 35 -27.43 4.61 -4.20
CA MET A 35 -26.68 3.37 -4.09
C MET A 35 -25.15 3.62 -4.14
N ALA A 36 -24.68 4.66 -4.84
CA ALA A 36 -23.25 4.98 -4.89
C ALA A 36 -22.77 5.55 -3.55
N PHE A 37 -23.60 6.36 -2.89
CA PHE A 37 -23.33 6.82 -1.53
C PHE A 37 -23.31 5.65 -0.53
N ALA A 38 -24.27 4.72 -0.61
CA ALA A 38 -24.28 3.52 0.22
C ALA A 38 -23.06 2.61 0.00
N SER A 39 -22.64 2.41 -1.26
CA SER A 39 -21.41 1.66 -1.58
C SER A 39 -20.16 2.34 -1.02
N THR A 40 -20.09 3.67 -1.07
CA THR A 40 -18.97 4.42 -0.49
C THR A 40 -18.91 4.24 1.03
N LEU A 41 -20.06 4.31 1.72
CA LEU A 41 -20.15 4.04 3.16
C LEU A 41 -19.74 2.60 3.51
N LEU A 42 -20.16 1.61 2.71
CA LEU A 42 -19.79 0.21 2.91
C LEU A 42 -18.29 0.01 2.71
N GLN A 43 -17.72 0.54 1.62
CA GLN A 43 -16.29 0.47 1.35
C GLN A 43 -15.47 1.11 2.47
N HIS A 44 -15.92 2.27 2.97
CA HIS A 44 -15.29 2.94 4.10
C HIS A 44 -15.39 2.11 5.40
N ALA A 45 -16.54 1.48 5.66
CA ALA A 45 -16.73 0.61 6.81
C ALA A 45 -15.86 -0.65 6.75
N VAL A 46 -15.71 -1.26 5.57
CA VAL A 46 -14.83 -2.41 5.31
C VAL A 46 -13.37 -2.06 5.54
N ILE A 47 -12.93 -0.88 5.10
CA ILE A 47 -11.54 -0.42 5.25
C ILE A 47 -11.18 -0.09 6.71
N ASN A 48 -12.15 0.43 7.48
CA ASN A 48 -11.92 0.92 8.83
C ASN A 48 -12.18 -0.10 9.93
N GLY A 49 -12.76 -1.27 9.61
CA GLY A 49 -12.91 -2.37 10.57
C GLY A 49 -13.54 -1.93 11.90
N MET A 50 -14.53 -1.05 11.86
CA MET A 50 -15.26 -0.61 13.05
C MET A 50 -15.92 -1.82 13.71
N HIS A 51 -15.46 -2.16 14.91
CA HIS A 51 -16.00 -3.24 15.74
C HIS A 51 -17.52 -3.13 15.85
N ASN A 52 -18.22 -4.23 15.61
CA ASN A 52 -19.34 -4.61 16.44
C ASN A 52 -18.95 -5.86 17.22
N ASN A 53 -18.94 -5.70 18.54
CA ASN A 53 -18.92 -6.78 19.51
C ASN A 53 -20.34 -7.38 19.65
N ALA A 54 -20.37 -8.68 19.96
CA ALA A 54 -21.50 -9.54 20.32
C ALA A 54 -22.46 -9.92 19.16
N THR A 55 -22.80 -11.19 18.93
CA THR A 55 -22.91 -12.32 19.88
C THR A 55 -22.72 -13.63 19.11
N GLU A 56 -21.96 -14.55 19.69
CA GLU A 56 -21.97 -15.96 19.32
C GLU A 56 -23.37 -16.52 19.60
N ASP A 57 -23.99 -17.20 18.63
CA ASP A 57 -24.77 -18.40 18.95
C ASP A 57 -24.76 -19.38 17.78
N HIS A 58 -24.72 -20.64 18.18
CA HIS A 58 -24.48 -21.87 17.42
C HIS A 58 -25.32 -22.06 16.14
N THR A 59 -24.79 -22.81 15.17
CA THR A 59 -25.18 -24.22 14.95
C THR A 59 -24.43 -24.86 13.76
N ASP A 60 -24.32 -26.17 13.91
CA ASP A 60 -23.43 -27.14 13.29
C ASP A 60 -23.67 -27.45 11.80
N SER A 61 -22.70 -28.17 11.21
CA SER A 61 -22.82 -29.16 10.11
C SER A 61 -22.44 -28.78 8.66
N ALA A 62 -21.20 -29.16 8.33
CA ALA A 62 -20.79 -30.26 7.42
C ALA A 62 -20.96 -30.20 5.88
N ALA A 63 -19.93 -30.80 5.24
CA ALA A 63 -19.75 -31.26 3.85
C ALA A 63 -19.36 -30.19 2.80
N ASP A 64 -18.11 -30.16 2.33
CA ASP A 64 -17.47 -31.01 1.29
C ASP A 64 -17.83 -30.53 -0.13
N VAL A 65 -16.85 -30.00 -0.88
CA VAL A 65 -16.39 -30.52 -2.19
C VAL A 65 -15.23 -29.70 -2.78
N GLU A 66 -14.22 -30.48 -3.16
CA GLU A 66 -13.05 -30.37 -4.05
C GLU A 66 -12.99 -29.35 -5.21
N ALA A 67 -11.73 -28.98 -5.54
CA ALA A 67 -11.10 -28.81 -6.87
C ALA A 67 -11.61 -27.70 -7.83
N ALA A 68 -10.86 -27.11 -8.77
CA ALA A 68 -9.44 -26.93 -9.07
C ALA A 68 -9.37 -25.98 -10.31
N VAL A 69 -8.17 -25.42 -10.56
CA VAL A 69 -7.61 -24.97 -11.85
C VAL A 69 -7.94 -23.56 -12.42
N HIS A 70 -6.84 -22.97 -12.92
CA HIS A 70 -6.59 -21.76 -13.70
C HIS A 70 -7.66 -21.32 -14.72
N ASP A 71 -7.80 -20.00 -14.90
CA ASP A 71 -7.33 -19.32 -16.12
C ASP A 71 -7.14 -17.81 -15.88
N ASN A 72 -6.10 -17.24 -16.49
CA ASN A 72 -5.74 -15.83 -16.43
C ASN A 72 -5.76 -15.32 -17.87
N PRO A 73 -6.46 -14.21 -18.17
CA PRO A 73 -5.88 -13.28 -19.13
C PRO A 73 -5.94 -11.82 -18.65
N THR A 74 -4.73 -11.27 -18.50
CA THR A 74 -4.23 -9.98 -18.99
C THR A 74 -5.23 -9.11 -19.78
N GLU A 75 -5.39 -7.83 -19.40
CA GLU A 75 -5.05 -6.62 -20.19
C GLU A 75 -5.74 -5.36 -19.61
N GLY A 76 -5.04 -4.22 -19.67
CA GLY A 76 -5.67 -2.91 -19.56
C GLY A 76 -5.20 -1.98 -18.43
N TYR A 77 -3.89 -1.71 -18.33
CA TYR A 77 -3.42 -0.49 -17.67
C TYR A 77 -3.72 0.70 -18.59
N THR A 78 -4.77 1.46 -18.28
CA THR A 78 -4.93 2.82 -18.80
C THR A 78 -4.40 3.78 -17.73
N GLU A 79 -3.25 4.36 -18.04
CA GLU A 79 -2.69 5.51 -17.34
C GLU A 79 -3.60 6.73 -17.59
N PRO A 80 -3.85 7.55 -16.57
CA PRO A 80 -3.77 8.99 -16.79
C PRO A 80 -2.65 9.59 -15.96
N THR A 81 -1.74 10.21 -16.70
CA THR A 81 -0.66 11.05 -16.22
C THR A 81 -1.19 12.40 -15.70
N SER A 82 -0.48 12.91 -14.66
CA SER A 82 -0.27 14.33 -14.28
C SER A 82 -1.14 14.97 -13.18
N PRO A 83 -0.68 16.06 -12.52
CA PRO A 83 0.24 16.00 -11.38
C PRO A 83 -0.27 16.84 -10.21
N GLN A 84 -0.55 16.25 -9.05
CA GLN A 84 -0.77 17.06 -7.85
C GLN A 84 -0.12 16.43 -6.62
N SER A 85 0.46 17.31 -5.80
CA SER A 85 1.05 17.09 -4.49
C SER A 85 0.09 16.34 -3.55
N GLY A 86 0.01 15.01 -3.72
CA GLY A 86 -0.71 14.11 -2.83
C GLY A 86 0.20 13.68 -1.70
N TYR A 87 0.26 14.46 -0.64
CA TYR A 87 0.30 13.81 0.66
C TYR A 87 -1.08 13.16 0.79
N ASP A 88 -1.14 11.83 0.90
CA ASP A 88 -2.38 11.10 1.15
C ASP A 88 -2.95 11.59 2.50
N THR A 89 -3.78 12.63 2.46
CA THR A 89 -4.40 13.29 3.62
C THR A 89 -5.21 12.32 4.47
N ASP A 90 -5.78 11.30 3.82
CA ASP A 90 -6.53 10.22 4.43
C ASP A 90 -5.68 9.37 5.39
N ASP A 91 -4.38 9.26 5.09
CA ASP A 91 -3.43 8.41 5.82
C ASP A 91 -2.87 9.09 7.08
N LEU A 92 -3.01 10.43 7.20
CA LEU A 92 -2.64 11.20 8.40
C LEU A 92 -3.67 11.08 9.53
N CYS A 93 -4.94 10.88 9.20
CA CYS A 93 -6.01 10.79 10.21
C CYS A 93 -5.95 9.47 10.99
N ARG A 94 -5.54 8.38 10.32
CA ARG A 94 -5.45 7.05 10.95
C ARG A 94 -4.08 6.75 11.55
N TRP A 95 -2.99 7.25 10.97
CA TRP A 95 -1.63 6.97 11.44
C TRP A 95 -0.96 8.25 11.96
N SER A 96 -0.84 8.37 13.28
CA SER A 96 -0.07 9.47 13.89
C SER A 96 1.41 9.37 13.54
N PHE A 97 2.12 10.51 13.65
CA PHE A 97 3.56 10.56 13.44
C PHE A 97 4.31 9.60 14.37
N GLU A 98 3.93 9.54 15.65
CA GLU A 98 4.56 8.61 16.59
C GLU A 98 4.23 7.15 16.24
N GLY A 99 3.00 6.87 15.79
CA GLY A 99 2.60 5.52 15.37
C GLY A 99 3.38 5.03 14.15
N VAL A 100 3.61 5.89 13.15
CA VAL A 100 4.47 5.54 12.00
C VAL A 100 5.91 5.34 12.45
N THR A 101 6.44 6.24 13.28
CA THR A 101 7.82 6.15 13.79
C THR A 101 8.04 4.85 14.56
N LEU A 102 7.09 4.48 15.42
CA LEU A 102 7.14 3.22 16.16
C LEU A 102 7.13 2.00 15.23
N LEU A 103 6.29 1.99 14.20
CA LEU A 103 6.26 0.91 13.21
C LEU A 103 7.63 0.74 12.54
N LEU A 104 8.29 1.84 12.19
CA LEU A 104 9.61 1.82 11.55
C LEU A 104 10.68 1.28 12.49
N ASN A 105 10.70 1.75 13.75
CA ASN A 105 11.66 1.28 14.75
C ASN A 105 11.50 -0.23 15.00
N LEU A 106 10.26 -0.69 15.25
CA LEU A 106 9.99 -2.10 15.48
C LEU A 106 10.37 -2.98 14.29
N TYR A 107 10.11 -2.50 13.06
CA TYR A 107 10.52 -3.22 11.86
C TYR A 107 12.05 -3.25 11.72
N GLY A 108 12.73 -2.11 11.90
CA GLY A 108 14.18 -1.96 11.79
C GLY A 108 14.94 -2.90 12.74
N GLU A 109 14.49 -3.03 13.98
CA GLU A 109 15.07 -3.93 14.98
C GLU A 109 14.95 -5.42 14.62
N LYS A 110 13.86 -5.79 13.93
CA LYS A 110 13.46 -7.21 13.77
C LYS A 110 13.59 -7.72 12.34
N GLN A 111 13.83 -6.86 11.35
CA GLN A 111 13.90 -7.30 9.94
C GLN A 111 14.98 -8.37 9.71
N ASP A 112 16.07 -8.37 10.49
CA ASP A 112 17.12 -9.38 10.41
C ASP A 112 16.63 -10.81 10.62
N VAL A 113 15.72 -11.03 11.56
CA VAL A 113 15.20 -12.39 11.81
C VAL A 113 14.30 -12.88 10.69
N LEU A 114 13.66 -11.95 9.97
CA LEU A 114 12.86 -12.23 8.78
C LEU A 114 13.77 -12.55 7.59
N VAL A 115 14.79 -11.73 7.32
CA VAL A 115 15.74 -11.92 6.22
C VAL A 115 16.54 -13.21 6.38
N LYS A 116 16.93 -13.55 7.62
CA LYS A 116 17.62 -14.81 7.95
C LYS A 116 16.69 -16.03 7.94
N GLY A 117 15.41 -15.86 7.59
CA GLY A 117 14.43 -16.94 7.47
C GLY A 117 14.04 -17.61 8.79
N LYS A 118 14.39 -17.01 9.93
CA LYS A 118 14.11 -17.58 11.26
C LYS A 118 12.63 -17.52 11.63
N VAL A 119 11.87 -16.64 10.99
CA VAL A 119 10.45 -16.41 11.26
C VAL A 119 9.68 -16.30 9.94
N LYS A 120 8.48 -16.91 9.88
CA LYS A 120 7.57 -16.76 8.74
C LYS A 120 6.99 -15.33 8.69
N GLN A 121 6.79 -14.79 7.49
CA GLN A 121 6.21 -13.46 7.27
C GLN A 121 4.95 -13.18 8.12
N LYS A 122 3.98 -14.12 8.15
CA LYS A 122 2.75 -13.98 8.95
C LYS A 122 3.05 -13.80 10.45
N ALA A 123 3.95 -14.61 10.99
CA ALA A 123 4.33 -14.54 12.40
C ALA A 123 5.10 -13.25 12.72
N PHE A 124 5.95 -12.79 11.81
CA PHE A 124 6.65 -11.52 11.93
C PHE A 124 5.67 -10.35 12.03
N TRP A 125 4.71 -10.23 11.11
CA TRP A 125 3.76 -9.12 11.11
C TRP A 125 2.79 -9.16 12.30
N ASN A 126 2.39 -10.36 12.76
CA ASN A 126 1.61 -10.51 13.99
C ASN A 126 2.39 -10.01 15.22
N SER A 127 3.68 -10.34 15.31
CA SER A 127 4.53 -9.86 16.41
C SER A 127 4.68 -8.33 16.40
N ILE A 128 4.84 -7.72 15.23
CA ILE A 128 4.87 -6.26 15.09
C ILE A 128 3.55 -5.63 15.53
N ALA A 129 2.40 -6.17 15.08
CA ALA A 129 1.08 -5.69 15.47
C ALA A 129 0.84 -5.78 17.00
N GLU A 130 1.26 -6.88 17.63
CA GLU A 130 1.17 -7.04 19.07
C GLU A 130 2.02 -6.02 19.83
N LEU A 131 3.23 -5.73 19.35
CA LEU A 131 4.09 -4.71 19.94
C LEU A 131 3.52 -3.30 19.76
N MET A 132 2.97 -2.97 18.59
CA MET A 132 2.25 -1.72 18.37
C MET A 132 1.10 -1.54 19.38
N ALA A 133 0.31 -2.60 19.61
CA ALA A 133 -0.79 -2.57 20.56
C ALA A 133 -0.33 -2.35 22.00
N LYS A 134 0.83 -2.90 22.41
CA LYS A 134 1.45 -2.64 23.74
C LYS A 134 1.83 -1.18 23.95
N HIS A 135 2.06 -0.43 22.88
CA HIS A 135 2.31 1.01 22.92
C HIS A 135 1.05 1.86 22.71
N GLY A 136 -0.14 1.24 22.71
CA GLY A 136 -1.43 1.95 22.56
C GLY A 136 -1.91 2.11 21.11
N TYR A 137 -1.25 1.49 20.14
CA TYR A 137 -1.62 1.55 18.72
C TYR A 137 -2.25 0.26 18.24
N THR A 138 -3.58 0.23 18.10
CA THR A 138 -4.31 -0.97 17.68
C THR A 138 -4.38 -1.07 16.15
N TYR A 139 -3.39 -1.72 15.56
CA TYR A 139 -3.38 -2.06 14.14
C TYR A 139 -3.21 -3.56 13.92
N THR A 140 -3.88 -4.09 12.90
CA THR A 140 -3.71 -5.47 12.46
C THR A 140 -2.37 -5.66 11.73
N ALA A 141 -1.88 -6.90 11.70
CA ALA A 141 -0.68 -7.28 10.95
C ALA A 141 -0.72 -6.85 9.47
N SER A 142 -1.91 -6.94 8.84
CA SER A 142 -2.12 -6.50 7.46
C SER A 142 -1.97 -4.99 7.31
N GLN A 143 -2.56 -4.21 8.22
CA GLN A 143 -2.44 -2.75 8.21
C GLN A 143 -0.97 -2.30 8.39
N CYS A 144 -0.24 -2.90 9.33
CA CYS A 144 1.20 -2.61 9.51
C CYS A 144 2.01 -2.92 8.25
N LYS A 145 1.77 -4.08 7.62
CA LYS A 145 2.44 -4.47 6.38
C LYS A 145 2.14 -3.49 5.24
N THR A 146 0.86 -3.17 5.02
CA THR A 146 0.43 -2.24 3.98
C THR A 146 1.01 -0.86 4.21
N LYS A 147 0.99 -0.36 5.46
CA LYS A 147 1.58 0.94 5.78
C LYS A 147 3.06 0.98 5.46
N LEU A 148 3.84 -0.04 5.85
CA LEU A 148 5.26 -0.09 5.51
C LEU A 148 5.49 -0.15 3.99
N ALA A 149 4.66 -0.89 3.25
CA ALA A 149 4.75 -0.94 1.79
C ALA A 149 4.52 0.45 1.15
N THR A 150 3.50 1.18 1.60
CA THR A 150 3.24 2.57 1.17
C THR A 150 4.43 3.47 1.47
N LEU A 151 4.97 3.39 2.69
CA LEU A 151 6.12 4.19 3.10
C LEU A 151 7.37 3.89 2.25
N LYS A 152 7.64 2.62 1.92
CA LYS A 152 8.74 2.24 1.02
C LYS A 152 8.58 2.84 -0.38
N ARG A 153 7.35 2.85 -0.92
CA ARG A 153 7.08 3.48 -2.22
C ARG A 153 7.33 4.99 -2.18
N GLN A 154 6.85 5.66 -1.11
CA GLN A 154 7.06 7.10 -0.95
C GLN A 154 8.53 7.44 -0.77
N TYR A 155 9.25 6.65 0.04
CA TYR A 155 10.68 6.79 0.23
C TYR A 155 11.45 6.73 -1.09
N LYS A 156 11.15 5.72 -1.93
CA LYS A 156 11.75 5.61 -3.27
C LYS A 156 11.45 6.83 -4.12
N LYS A 157 10.20 7.30 -4.16
CA LYS A 157 9.81 8.51 -4.90
C LYS A 157 10.59 9.75 -4.45
N VAL A 158 10.72 9.96 -3.14
CA VAL A 158 11.46 11.11 -2.58
C VAL A 158 12.95 11.00 -2.91
N LYS A 159 13.56 9.81 -2.76
CA LYS A 159 14.96 9.57 -3.14
C LYS A 159 15.20 9.82 -4.62
N ASP A 160 14.35 9.29 -5.50
CA ASP A 160 14.52 9.42 -6.93
C ASP A 160 14.35 10.87 -7.37
N HIS A 161 13.40 11.60 -6.79
CA HIS A 161 13.22 13.05 -7.01
C HIS A 161 14.44 13.87 -6.55
N ASN A 162 14.96 13.60 -5.35
CA ASN A 162 16.09 14.34 -4.78
C ASN A 162 17.44 14.01 -5.46
N LYS A 163 17.53 12.95 -6.26
CA LYS A 163 18.71 12.61 -7.07
C LYS A 163 18.78 13.40 -8.38
N VAL A 164 17.66 13.95 -8.87
CA VAL A 164 17.62 14.69 -10.14
C VAL A 164 18.21 16.08 -9.96
N SER A 165 19.25 16.40 -10.72
CA SER A 165 19.87 17.74 -10.71
C SER A 165 18.88 18.79 -11.23
N GLY A 166 18.81 19.94 -10.57
CA GLY A 166 17.92 21.05 -10.92
C GLY A 166 16.52 20.98 -10.33
N ASN A 167 16.23 19.94 -9.54
CA ASN A 167 14.95 19.80 -8.86
C ASN A 167 15.03 20.27 -7.39
N ASP A 168 13.95 20.88 -6.89
CA ASP A 168 13.87 21.29 -5.48
C ASP A 168 13.89 20.07 -4.55
N ARG A 169 14.66 20.16 -3.46
CA ARG A 169 14.72 19.06 -2.50
C ARG A 169 13.38 18.90 -1.80
N LYS A 170 12.88 17.67 -1.79
CA LYS A 170 11.74 17.28 -0.97
C LYS A 170 12.21 16.80 0.39
N ASP A 171 11.74 17.49 1.41
CA ASP A 171 11.82 17.04 2.79
C ASP A 171 10.63 16.14 3.09
N TRP A 172 10.90 15.02 3.74
CA TRP A 172 9.87 14.08 4.19
C TRP A 172 10.22 13.64 5.62
N PRO A 173 9.29 13.76 6.60
CA PRO A 173 9.62 13.55 8.01
C PRO A 173 10.18 12.16 8.36
N TYR A 174 9.91 11.15 7.53
CA TYR A 174 10.39 9.78 7.74
C TYR A 174 11.63 9.44 6.90
N LEU A 175 12.23 10.41 6.21
CA LEU A 175 13.35 10.18 5.28
C LEU A 175 14.57 9.59 6.00
N GLU A 176 14.94 10.15 7.15
CA GLU A 176 16.11 9.71 7.94
C GLU A 176 15.92 8.31 8.50
N ALA A 177 14.77 8.05 9.15
CA ALA A 177 14.42 6.71 9.65
C ALA A 177 14.37 5.65 8.53
N MET A 178 13.90 6.03 7.33
CA MET A 178 13.92 5.14 6.17
C MET A 178 15.33 4.90 5.63
N ASP A 179 16.19 5.92 5.66
CA ASP A 179 17.58 5.82 5.25
C ASP A 179 18.35 4.85 6.15
N GLU A 180 18.15 4.93 7.46
CA GLU A 180 18.80 4.04 8.43
C GLU A 180 18.43 2.57 8.19
N ILE A 181 17.16 2.29 7.88
CA ILE A 181 16.65 0.92 7.71
C ILE A 181 16.95 0.38 6.30
N PHE A 182 16.91 1.22 5.26
CA PHE A 182 16.86 0.77 3.86
C PHE A 182 17.95 1.30 2.94
N SER A 183 18.85 2.20 3.37
CA SER A 183 19.87 2.83 2.51
C SER A 183 20.65 1.87 1.59
N SER A 184 20.96 0.66 2.07
CA SER A 184 21.73 -0.36 1.32
C SER A 184 20.88 -1.31 0.47
N GLN A 185 19.58 -1.04 0.30
CA GLN A 185 18.68 -1.97 -0.36
C GLN A 185 18.70 -1.84 -1.90
N PRO A 186 18.78 -2.96 -2.64
CA PRO A 186 18.93 -2.96 -4.10
C PRO A 186 17.72 -2.35 -4.83
N TRP A 187 16.53 -2.35 -4.24
CA TRP A 187 15.32 -1.76 -4.83
C TRP A 187 15.31 -0.23 -4.85
N LEU A 188 16.28 0.43 -4.21
CA LEU A 188 16.49 1.90 -4.23
C LEU A 188 17.39 2.38 -5.36
N VAL A 189 18.08 1.45 -6.04
CA VAL A 189 18.90 1.79 -7.19
C VAL A 189 17.96 2.00 -8.38
N PRO A 190 18.01 3.15 -9.09
CA PRO A 190 17.26 3.31 -10.32
C PRO A 190 17.81 2.36 -11.38
N VAL A 191 16.92 1.70 -12.13
CA VAL A 191 17.27 0.96 -13.35
C VAL A 191 17.65 1.98 -14.41
N SER A 192 18.82 2.60 -14.32
CA SER A 192 19.32 3.52 -15.34
C SER A 192 20.83 3.65 -15.21
N LEU A 193 21.53 3.43 -16.34
CA LEU A 193 22.98 3.40 -16.57
C LEU A 193 23.65 2.02 -16.48
N ALA A 194 23.08 1.02 -17.16
CA ALA A 194 23.95 0.15 -17.94
C ALA A 194 24.60 1.02 -19.02
N SER A 195 25.86 1.38 -18.82
CA SER A 195 26.68 2.09 -19.81
C SER A 195 26.89 1.17 -21.00
N SER A 196 26.04 1.29 -22.01
CA SER A 196 26.28 0.71 -23.33
C SER A 196 27.44 1.46 -23.97
N SER A 197 28.68 1.06 -23.66
CA SER A 197 29.82 1.43 -24.50
C SER A 197 29.77 0.60 -25.78
N SER A 198 28.83 0.92 -26.67
CA SER A 198 28.85 0.51 -28.07
C SER A 198 29.20 1.73 -28.90
N ALA A 199 30.50 2.04 -28.96
CA ALA A 199 31.04 2.94 -29.97
C ALA A 199 31.09 2.16 -31.29
N SER A 200 29.98 2.23 -32.03
CA SER A 200 29.83 1.67 -33.36
C SER A 200 30.50 2.58 -34.39
N VAL A 201 31.42 1.97 -35.15
CA VAL A 201 31.77 2.16 -36.56
C VAL A 201 31.34 3.46 -37.27
N ASN A 202 32.31 4.10 -37.92
CA ASN A 202 32.08 4.92 -39.09
C ASN A 202 33.03 4.51 -40.22
N SER A 203 32.41 3.88 -41.22
CA SER A 203 32.94 3.57 -42.54
C SER A 203 33.33 4.83 -43.31
N ALA A 204 34.41 4.77 -44.09
CA ALA A 204 34.61 5.64 -45.24
C ALA A 204 35.11 4.79 -46.40
N ALA A 205 34.22 4.59 -47.36
CA ALA A 205 34.50 4.03 -48.66
C ALA A 205 35.03 5.12 -49.60
N SER A 206 35.99 4.78 -50.45
CA SER A 206 36.22 5.47 -51.73
C SER A 206 36.97 4.54 -52.70
N SER A 207 36.20 4.02 -53.66
CA SER A 207 36.45 4.01 -55.13
C SER A 207 37.81 4.57 -55.60
N SER A 208 38.54 4.04 -56.60
CA SER A 208 38.16 3.29 -57.81
C SER A 208 39.40 3.05 -58.71
N SER A 209 39.32 2.04 -59.59
CA SER A 209 39.83 1.99 -60.99
C SER A 209 41.29 1.56 -61.35
N THR A 210 41.31 0.57 -62.27
CA THR A 210 42.08 0.46 -63.54
C THR A 210 43.52 -0.09 -63.61
N SER A 211 43.59 -1.32 -64.19
CA SER A 211 44.30 -1.74 -65.42
C SER A 211 45.84 -1.86 -65.52
N THR A 212 46.24 -2.98 -66.17
CA THR A 212 47.44 -3.24 -67.02
C THR A 212 48.79 -3.25 -66.30
N SER A 213 49.61 -4.30 -66.42
CA SER A 213 50.24 -4.86 -67.64
C SER A 213 50.69 -6.31 -67.45
#